data_AF-A0A562I7S4-F1
#
_entry.id   AF-A0A562I7S4-F1
#
_cell.length_a   1.000
_cell.length_b   1.000
_cell.length_c   1.000
_cell.angle_alpha   90.00
_cell.angle_beta   90.00
_cell.angle_gamma   90.00
#
_symmetry.space_group_name_H-M   'P 1'
#
loop_
_entity.id
_entity.type
_entity.pdbx_description
1 polymer ?
#
loop_
_entity_poly.entity_id
_entity_poly.type
_entity_poly.pdbx_seq_one_letter_code
_entity_poly.pdbx_strand_id
1 'polypeptide(L)'
;MEIRLPADTRLSLRAGEWATHGGQLGTTYLDLRVVDVGGEPTDVPGWVRVRGHGLECRWASVDCPEPWCIEITARSEALYDAANR
;
A
#
# COMPACT_ATOMS: atom_id res chain seq x y z
N MET A 1 -5.09 12.30 10.81
CA MET A 1 -4.70 12.93 9.53
C MET A 1 -4.95 11.88 8.46
N GLU A 2 -5.86 12.13 7.53
CA GLU A 2 -6.25 11.15 6.51
C GLU A 2 -5.37 11.36 5.28
N ILE A 3 -4.50 10.39 4.98
CA ILE A 3 -3.69 10.42 3.76
C ILE A 3 -4.55 9.88 2.63
N ARG A 4 -4.78 10.69 1.60
CA ARG A 4 -5.49 10.26 0.39
C ARG A 4 -4.53 10.21 -0.78
N LEU A 5 -4.44 9.04 -1.41
CA LEU A 5 -3.79 8.87 -2.71
C LEU A 5 -4.88 8.64 -3.76
N PRO A 6 -4.76 9.23 -4.97
CA PRO A 6 -5.60 8.83 -6.08
C PRO A 6 -5.52 7.32 -6.32
N ALA A 7 -6.63 6.69 -6.70
CA ALA A 7 -6.60 5.32 -7.20
C ALA A 7 -5.64 5.21 -8.39
N ASP A 8 -5.04 4.04 -8.57
CA ASP A 8 -3.98 3.75 -9.54
C ASP A 8 -2.64 4.49 -9.34
N THR A 9 -2.50 5.26 -8.26
CA THR A 9 -1.19 5.85 -7.91
C THR A 9 -0.14 4.75 -7.80
N ARG A 10 0.96 4.89 -8.53
CA ARG A 10 2.12 4.01 -8.37
C ARG A 10 2.84 4.39 -7.09
N LEU A 11 2.90 3.44 -6.17
CA LEU A 11 3.63 3.55 -4.92
C LEU A 11 4.85 2.64 -4.97
N SER A 12 6.00 3.18 -4.63
CA SER A 12 7.28 2.47 -4.54
C SER A 12 7.82 2.62 -3.13
N LEU A 13 7.79 1.52 -2.36
CA LEU A 13 8.19 1.48 -0.95
C LEU A 13 9.54 0.78 -0.83
N ARG A 14 10.43 1.32 -0.01
CA ARG A 14 11.73 0.74 0.32
C ARG A 14 11.61 -0.30 1.43
N ALA A 15 12.70 -1.05 1.62
CA ALA A 15 12.85 -1.88 2.82
C ALA A 15 12.65 -1.02 4.09
N GLY A 16 11.83 -1.50 5.02
CA GLY A 16 11.48 -0.81 6.26
C GLY A 16 10.39 0.27 6.15
N GLU A 17 9.92 0.60 4.95
CA GLU A 17 8.79 1.53 4.72
C GLU A 17 7.44 0.82 4.64
N TRP A 18 7.44 -0.51 4.58
CA TRP A 18 6.23 -1.33 4.55
C TRP A 18 6.36 -2.59 5.42
N ALA A 19 5.23 -3.17 5.79
CA ALA A 19 5.13 -4.41 6.54
C ALA A 19 3.94 -5.23 6.05
N THR A 20 4.03 -6.56 6.17
CA THR A 20 2.91 -7.44 5.87
C THR A 20 1.76 -7.22 6.85
N HIS A 21 0.56 -7.72 6.53
CA HIS A 21 -0.57 -7.71 7.47
C HIS A 21 -0.22 -8.33 8.84
N GLY A 22 0.71 -9.30 8.89
CA GLY A 22 1.21 -9.90 10.13
C GLY A 22 2.25 -9.08 10.89
N GLY A 23 2.52 -7.83 10.48
CA GLY A 23 3.49 -6.93 11.12
C GLY A 23 4.95 -7.23 10.80
N GLN A 24 5.25 -8.14 9.86
CA GLN A 24 6.62 -8.41 9.45
C GLN A 24 7.12 -7.30 8.53
N LEU A 25 8.19 -6.62 8.95
CA LEU A 25 8.82 -5.57 8.15
C LEU A 25 9.35 -6.13 6.82
N GLY A 26 9.04 -5.41 5.75
CA GLY A 26 9.56 -5.69 4.42
C GLY A 26 11.06 -5.43 4.35
N THR A 27 11.80 -6.38 3.82
CA THR A 27 13.26 -6.30 3.65
C THR A 27 13.67 -5.98 2.20
N THR A 28 12.69 -5.84 1.30
CA THR A 28 12.89 -5.53 -0.11
C THR A 28 12.09 -4.30 -0.52
N TYR A 29 12.35 -3.81 -1.73
CA TYR A 29 11.44 -2.86 -2.38
C TYR A 29 10.10 -3.53 -2.70
N LEU A 30 9.04 -2.75 -2.65
CA LEU A 30 7.70 -3.14 -3.06
C LEU A 30 7.10 -2.05 -3.95
N ASP A 31 6.74 -2.43 -5.17
CA ASP A 31 6.01 -1.58 -6.10
C ASP A 31 4.58 -2.06 -6.22
N LEU A 32 3.62 -1.14 -6.11
CA LEU A 32 2.20 -1.45 -6.26
C LEU A 32 1.43 -0.29 -6.89
N ARG A 33 0.27 -0.61 -7.47
CA ARG A 33 -0.75 0.37 -7.81
C ARG A 33 -1.79 0.41 -6.69
N VAL A 34 -2.01 1.60 -6.15
CA VAL A 34 -2.89 1.82 -5.01
C VAL A 34 -4.35 1.66 -5.42
N VAL A 35 -5.09 0.87 -4.65
CA VAL A 35 -6.55 0.76 -4.72
C VAL A 35 -7.17 1.61 -3.61
N ASP A 36 -6.63 1.50 -2.39
CA ASP A 36 -7.16 2.18 -1.21
C ASP A 36 -6.05 2.45 -0.19
N VAL A 37 -6.19 3.56 0.55
CA VAL A 37 -5.32 3.95 1.66
C VAL A 37 -6.18 4.34 2.84
N GLY A 38 -5.97 3.67 3.97
CA GLY A 38 -6.75 3.89 5.19
C GLY A 38 -7.53 2.66 5.63
N GLY A 39 -8.61 2.87 6.39
CA GLY A 39 -9.35 1.84 7.12
C GLY A 39 -9.07 1.87 8.62
N GLU A 40 -9.37 0.76 9.31
CA GLU A 40 -9.13 0.62 10.75
C GLU A 40 -7.70 1.04 11.12
N PRO A 41 -7.52 1.82 12.21
CA PRO A 41 -6.19 2.24 12.64
C PRO A 41 -5.29 1.03 12.82
N THR A 42 -4.05 1.15 12.35
CA THR A 42 -3.03 0.18 12.76
C THR A 42 -2.65 0.48 14.21
N ASP A 43 -2.33 -0.55 15.00
CA ASP A 43 -1.86 -0.37 16.38
C ASP A 43 -0.47 0.32 16.45
N VAL A 44 0.16 0.58 15.30
CA VAL A 44 1.50 1.15 15.20
C VAL A 44 1.40 2.61 14.74
N PRO A 45 1.73 3.59 15.61
CA PRO A 45 1.74 4.99 15.23
C PRO A 45 2.65 5.25 14.01
N GLY A 46 2.15 6.05 13.07
CA GLY A 46 2.87 6.38 11.83
C GLY A 46 2.73 5.35 10.70
N TRP A 47 1.93 4.29 10.89
CA TRP A 47 1.66 3.29 9.87
C TRP A 47 0.20 3.32 9.43
N VAL A 48 -0.01 3.17 8.12
CA VAL A 48 -1.32 3.26 7.47
C VAL A 48 -1.51 2.04 6.60
N ARG A 49 -2.69 1.44 6.64
CA ARG A 49 -3.04 0.32 5.76
C ARG A 49 -3.13 0.80 4.31
N VAL A 50 -2.56 0.00 3.41
CA VAL A 50 -2.59 0.22 1.96
C VAL A 50 -3.02 -1.07 1.29
N ARG A 51 -4.00 -0.94 0.40
CA ARG A 51 -4.43 -2.02 -0.49
C ARG A 51 -4.09 -1.66 -1.91
N GLY A 52 -3.66 -2.66 -2.67
CA GLY A 52 -3.29 -2.44 -4.05
C GLY A 52 -3.04 -3.71 -4.84
N HIS A 53 -2.49 -3.49 -6.03
CA HIS A 53 -2.07 -4.55 -6.93
C HIS A 53 -0.57 -4.49 -7.18
N GLY A 54 0.09 -5.66 -7.17
CA GLY A 54 1.44 -5.78 -7.73
C GLY A 54 1.43 -5.36 -9.20
N LEU A 55 2.53 -4.79 -9.69
CA LEU A 55 2.57 -4.24 -11.06
C LEU A 55 2.36 -5.31 -12.15
N GLU A 56 2.64 -6.55 -11.83
CA GLU A 56 2.47 -7.74 -12.67
C GLU A 56 1.08 -8.38 -12.58
N CYS A 57 0.25 -7.92 -11.65
CA CYS A 57 -1.10 -8.43 -11.47
C CYS A 57 -1.96 -8.10 -12.71
N ARG A 58 -2.84 -9.02 -13.10
CA ARG A 58 -3.69 -8.91 -14.29
C ARG A 58 -5.13 -8.47 -13.97
N TRP A 59 -5.34 -7.77 -12.86
CA TRP A 59 -6.67 -7.42 -12.32
C TRP A 59 -7.60 -6.74 -13.34
N ALA A 60 -7.07 -5.95 -14.27
CA ALA A 60 -7.86 -5.31 -15.33
C ALA A 60 -8.42 -6.29 -16.37
N SER A 61 -8.01 -7.56 -16.33
CA SER A 61 -8.33 -8.59 -17.33
C SER A 61 -8.77 -9.92 -16.71
N VAL A 62 -8.91 -9.98 -15.38
CA VAL A 62 -9.27 -11.19 -14.62
C VAL A 62 -10.30 -10.81 -13.56
N ASP A 63 -11.38 -11.58 -13.46
CA ASP A 63 -12.33 -11.45 -12.35
C ASP A 63 -11.70 -12.01 -11.06
N CYS A 64 -11.14 -11.10 -10.25
CA CYS A 64 -10.60 -11.43 -8.95
C CYS A 64 -11.70 -11.48 -7.89
N PRO A 65 -11.64 -12.43 -6.92
CA PRO A 65 -12.61 -12.49 -5.82
C PRO A 65 -12.51 -11.27 -4.89
N GLU A 66 -11.32 -10.67 -4.79
CA GLU A 66 -11.07 -9.45 -4.04
C GLU A 66 -10.68 -8.30 -4.99
N PRO A 67 -11.05 -7.04 -4.69
CA PRO A 67 -10.70 -5.89 -5.51
C PRO A 67 -9.24 -5.43 -5.34
N TRP A 68 -8.41 -6.17 -4.60
CA TRP A 68 -6.98 -5.95 -4.38
C TRP A 68 -6.27 -7.31 -4.27
N CYS A 69 -4.95 -7.36 -4.49
CA CYS A 69 -4.16 -8.59 -4.31
C CYS A 69 -3.05 -8.47 -3.27
N ILE A 70 -2.77 -7.25 -2.80
CA ILE A 70 -1.81 -6.96 -1.75
C ILE A 70 -2.50 -6.08 -0.69
N GLU A 71 -2.39 -6.49 0.57
CA GLU A 71 -2.68 -5.66 1.74
C GLU A 71 -1.43 -5.60 2.62
N ILE A 72 -0.99 -4.38 2.91
CA ILE A 72 0.18 -4.08 3.73
C ILE A 72 -0.13 -2.91 4.67
N THR A 73 0.79 -2.64 5.59
CA THR A 73 0.90 -1.32 6.22
C THR A 73 2.13 -0.62 5.67
N ALA A 74 2.03 0.70 5.46
CA ALA A 74 3.10 1.54 4.98
C ALA A 74 3.33 2.71 5.95
N ARG A 75 4.57 3.18 6.02
CA ARG A 75 4.90 4.41 6.75
C ARG A 75 4.19 5.61 6.14
N SER A 76 3.58 6.42 6.99
CA SER A 76 2.85 7.63 6.59
C SER A 76 3.71 8.59 5.77
N GLU A 77 4.99 8.71 6.10
CA GLU A 77 5.97 9.56 5.42
C GLU A 77 6.17 9.14 3.97
N ALA A 78 6.25 7.83 3.70
CA ALA A 78 6.40 7.30 2.35
C ALA A 78 5.14 7.56 1.50
N LEU A 79 3.95 7.54 2.13
CA LEU A 79 2.70 7.90 1.45
C LEU A 79 2.59 9.39 1.19
N TYR A 80 3.07 10.25 2.11
CA TYR A 80 3.16 11.70 1.89
C TYR A 80 4.06 12.03 0.71
N ASP A 81 5.23 11.39 0.62
CA ASP A 81 6.15 11.58 -0.51
C ASP A 81 5.52 11.16 -1.83
N ALA A 82 4.70 10.10 -1.84
CA ALA A 82 3.99 9.67 -3.03
C ALA A 82 2.84 10.60 -3.44
N ALA A 83 2.15 11.20 -2.47
CA ALA A 83 1.03 12.12 -2.71
C ALA A 83 1.45 13.46 -3.32
N ASN A 84 2.71 13.88 -3.09
CA ASN A 84 3.22 15.20 -3.45
C ASN A 84 4.24 15.16 -4.61
N ARG A 85 4.23 14.09 -5.42
CA ARG A 85 5.07 13.94 -6.61
C ARG A 85 4.36 14.32 -7.90
#